data_AF-A0A918FG93-F1
#
_entry.id   AF-A0A918FG93-F1
#
_cell.length_a   1.000
_cell.length_b   1.000
_cell.length_c   1.000
_cell.angle_alpha   90.00
_cell.angle_beta   90.00
_cell.angle_gamma   90.00
#
_symmetry.space_group_name_H-M   'P 1'
#
loop_
_entity.id
_entity.type
_entity.pdbx_description
1 polymer ?
#
loop_
_entity_poly.entity_id
_entity_poly.type
_entity_poly.pdbx_seq_one_letter_code
_entity_poly.pdbx_strand_id
1 'polypeptide(L)'
;MPRTPNPDEDEDLDDLPDTHPPQLVYYAEQALLGALLLEPHRLDDVVGVEPDSFSNYAHGALFAAIRDLPAPDPVQHAQDTSWLNAVLAAAREQARGLTASYLHTLIQVCPWPRHASAYARMIETEHARRTLRAHAERLAQTATDVTLPHPVPTTLAAADALASAVDDIAARFPPHSASLPRTPTPTPSASPYNADEAVDEERLLLATATAHAADVEQMQWLSTDDFTHPVHAGLWQCLHALTRRRAPVDPVTVLWEAQHRGLLASGAEPTELLNLLGTPAGSPQHWGERILQRSVLATAHQVGRRIEAFTYDPAATPYQLVVGSRRALADLSAVRTRWNHATSPAPTTTPARTRATASPRAGPPRTTAPPAARISR
;
A
#
# COMPACT_ATOMS: atom_id res chain seq x y z
N MET A 1 40.88 -17.70 -54.49
CA MET A 1 40.79 -16.24 -54.41
C MET A 1 39.82 -15.90 -53.28
N PRO A 2 40.29 -15.49 -52.11
CA PRO A 2 39.42 -15.10 -51.00
C PRO A 2 38.86 -13.70 -51.27
N ARG A 3 37.54 -13.54 -51.16
CA ARG A 3 36.89 -12.22 -51.12
C ARG A 3 37.05 -11.68 -49.70
N THR A 4 37.80 -10.60 -49.56
CA THR A 4 37.74 -9.71 -48.41
C THR A 4 36.38 -8.99 -48.40
N PRO A 5 35.59 -9.06 -47.32
CA PRO A 5 34.48 -8.14 -47.13
C PRO A 5 35.02 -6.80 -46.62
N ASN A 6 34.40 -5.74 -47.11
CA ASN A 6 34.65 -4.33 -46.80
C ASN A 6 34.37 -4.06 -45.31
N PRO A 7 35.20 -3.30 -44.58
CA PRO A 7 34.97 -3.00 -43.17
C PRO A 7 34.48 -1.56 -43.02
N ASP A 8 33.21 -1.25 -43.31
CA ASP A 8 32.68 0.12 -43.13
C ASP A 8 31.14 0.17 -43.16
N GLU A 9 30.39 -0.67 -42.42
CA GLU A 9 28.94 -0.45 -42.21
C GLU A 9 28.42 -1.05 -40.87
N ASP A 10 29.18 -0.96 -39.77
CA ASP A 10 28.72 -1.41 -38.43
C ASP A 10 29.09 -0.42 -37.30
N GLU A 11 29.16 0.88 -37.59
CA GLU A 11 29.24 1.95 -36.59
C GLU A 11 28.18 2.99 -36.93
N ASP A 12 27.01 2.91 -36.28
CA ASP A 12 26.06 4.01 -36.00
C ASP A 12 24.68 3.44 -35.60
N LEU A 13 24.64 2.60 -34.56
CA LEU A 13 23.38 2.03 -34.04
C LEU A 13 23.17 2.33 -32.55
N ASP A 14 23.72 3.44 -32.07
CA ASP A 14 23.73 3.80 -30.64
C ASP A 14 23.23 5.23 -30.34
N ASP A 15 22.32 5.78 -31.16
CA ASP A 15 21.71 7.09 -30.85
C ASP A 15 20.26 7.22 -31.35
N LEU A 16 19.39 6.31 -30.90
CA LEU A 16 17.95 6.60 -30.88
C LEU A 16 17.68 7.47 -29.64
N PRO A 17 17.35 8.77 -29.78
CA PRO A 17 16.91 9.55 -28.64
C PRO A 17 15.63 8.94 -28.08
N ASP A 18 15.64 8.65 -26.77
CA ASP A 18 14.44 8.29 -26.01
C ASP A 18 13.28 9.20 -26.45
N THR A 19 12.25 8.60 -27.03
CA THR A 19 11.18 9.29 -27.79
C THR A 19 10.20 10.06 -26.89
N HIS A 20 10.57 10.27 -25.63
CA HIS A 20 9.78 10.97 -24.64
C HIS A 20 10.47 12.29 -24.27
N PRO A 21 9.77 13.44 -24.36
CA PRO A 21 10.33 14.70 -23.90
C PRO A 21 10.78 14.56 -22.44
N PRO A 22 11.93 15.14 -22.05
CA PRO A 22 12.46 15.00 -20.70
C PRO A 22 11.41 15.48 -19.69
N GLN A 23 11.25 14.69 -18.63
CA GLN A 23 10.31 14.99 -17.55
C GLN A 23 10.66 16.34 -16.90
N LEU A 24 9.65 17.08 -16.43
CA LEU A 24 9.87 18.41 -15.83
C LEU A 24 10.89 18.42 -14.68
N VAL A 25 11.00 17.32 -13.94
CA VAL A 25 11.99 17.15 -12.88
C VAL A 25 13.43 17.23 -13.40
N TYR A 26 13.71 16.76 -14.61
CA TYR A 26 15.05 16.80 -15.20
C TYR A 26 15.56 18.25 -15.30
N TYR A 27 14.70 19.18 -15.72
CA TYR A 27 15.04 20.60 -15.76
C TYR A 27 15.24 21.20 -14.35
N ALA A 28 14.48 20.74 -13.36
CA ALA A 28 14.69 21.16 -11.98
C ALA A 28 16.03 20.66 -11.42
N GLU A 29 16.42 19.43 -11.73
CA GLU A 29 17.74 18.87 -11.38
C GLU A 29 18.87 19.65 -12.04
N GLN A 30 18.75 19.95 -13.33
CA GLN A 30 19.74 20.76 -14.04
C GLN A 30 19.87 22.16 -13.43
N ALA A 31 18.74 22.81 -13.13
CA ALA A 31 18.71 24.13 -12.52
C ALA A 31 19.30 24.13 -11.10
N LEU A 32 19.01 23.11 -10.28
CA LEU A 32 19.60 22.98 -8.95
C LEU A 32 21.13 22.78 -9.03
N LEU A 33 21.58 21.82 -9.85
CA LEU A 33 23.01 21.55 -9.99
C LEU A 33 23.75 22.75 -10.55
N GLY A 34 23.19 23.42 -11.57
CA GLY A 34 23.76 24.66 -12.09
C GLY A 34 23.82 25.78 -11.04
N ALA A 35 22.78 25.92 -10.21
CA ALA A 35 22.78 26.87 -9.10
C ALA A 35 23.89 26.59 -8.09
N LEU A 36 24.09 25.32 -7.70
CA LEU A 36 25.10 24.91 -6.73
C LEU A 36 26.53 24.94 -7.30
N LEU A 37 26.70 24.69 -8.59
CA LEU A 37 27.98 24.85 -9.26
C LEU A 37 28.37 26.33 -9.40
N LEU A 38 27.41 27.24 -9.53
CA LEU A 38 27.67 28.68 -9.63
C LEU A 38 27.83 29.35 -8.25
N GLU A 39 26.94 29.02 -7.31
CA GLU A 39 26.90 29.57 -5.95
C GLU A 39 26.93 28.43 -4.90
N PRO A 40 28.09 27.79 -4.63
CA PRO A 40 28.16 26.61 -3.76
C PRO A 40 27.64 26.81 -2.32
N HIS A 41 27.74 28.05 -1.80
CA HIS A 41 27.20 28.43 -0.48
C HIS A 41 25.68 28.27 -0.35
N ARG A 42 24.96 28.19 -1.48
CA ARG A 42 23.51 27.93 -1.51
C ARG A 42 23.15 26.52 -1.07
N LEU A 43 24.12 25.62 -0.93
CA LEU A 43 23.89 24.29 -0.39
C LEU A 43 23.23 24.34 0.99
N ASP A 44 23.52 25.38 1.79
CA ASP A 44 22.90 25.59 3.11
C ASP A 44 21.38 25.87 3.02
N ASP A 45 20.92 26.40 1.89
CA ASP A 45 19.49 26.67 1.62
C ASP A 45 18.75 25.42 1.10
N VAL A 46 19.46 24.34 0.78
CA VAL A 46 18.90 23.10 0.21
C VAL A 46 18.61 22.10 1.31
N VAL A 47 17.33 21.86 1.58
CA VAL A 47 16.85 20.94 2.62
C VAL A 47 16.02 19.82 1.99
N GLY A 48 16.14 18.60 2.52
CA GLY A 48 15.27 17.48 2.17
C GLY A 48 15.60 16.76 0.86
N VAL A 49 16.74 17.09 0.23
CA VAL A 49 17.23 16.45 -0.99
C VAL A 49 18.51 15.68 -0.69
N GLU A 50 18.50 14.41 -1.03
CA GLU A 50 19.65 13.50 -0.98
C GLU A 50 20.09 13.12 -2.41
N PRO A 51 21.30 12.56 -2.61
CA PRO A 51 21.72 12.07 -3.93
C PRO A 51 20.70 11.14 -4.59
N ASP A 52 20.06 10.26 -3.81
CA ASP A 52 19.02 9.33 -4.29
C ASP A 52 17.67 10.02 -4.62
N SER A 53 17.55 11.31 -4.30
CA SER A 53 16.39 12.14 -4.70
C SER A 53 16.41 12.52 -6.17
N PHE A 54 17.55 12.40 -6.85
CA PHE A 54 17.66 12.65 -8.28
C PHE A 54 17.10 11.47 -9.08
N SER A 55 16.41 11.77 -10.18
CA SER A 55 15.95 10.78 -11.16
C SER A 55 17.08 10.31 -12.07
N ASN A 56 18.03 11.21 -12.36
CA ASN A 56 19.23 10.88 -13.11
C ASN A 56 20.38 10.52 -12.16
N TYR A 57 20.95 9.32 -12.34
CA TYR A 57 22.05 8.83 -11.51
C TYR A 57 23.29 9.74 -11.54
N ALA A 58 23.66 10.27 -12.71
CA ALA A 58 24.81 11.16 -12.84
C ALA A 58 24.58 12.52 -12.15
N HIS A 59 23.32 13.00 -12.10
CA HIS A 59 22.97 14.17 -11.32
C HIS A 59 23.08 13.93 -9.81
N GLY A 60 22.63 12.76 -9.34
CA GLY A 60 22.80 12.35 -7.95
C GLY A 60 24.27 12.25 -7.53
N ALA A 61 25.11 11.61 -8.35
CA ALA A 61 26.56 11.53 -8.13
C ALA A 61 27.23 12.91 -8.09
N LEU A 62 26.80 13.83 -8.96
CA LEU A 62 27.29 15.21 -8.97
C LEU A 62 26.87 15.98 -7.71
N PHE A 63 25.61 15.83 -7.29
CA PHE A 63 25.13 16.43 -6.04
C PHE A 63 25.89 15.89 -4.81
N ALA A 64 26.15 14.58 -4.76
CA ALA A 64 26.97 13.99 -3.71
C ALA A 64 28.39 14.60 -3.67
N ALA A 65 29.05 14.72 -4.82
CA ALA A 65 30.37 15.35 -4.91
C ALA A 65 30.37 16.81 -4.45
N ILE A 66 29.33 17.58 -4.80
CA ILE A 66 29.18 18.98 -4.35
C ILE A 66 29.01 19.04 -2.82
N ARG A 67 28.26 18.10 -2.23
CA ARG A 67 28.00 18.07 -0.79
C ARG A 67 29.22 17.63 0.02
N ASP A 68 29.98 16.67 -0.49
CA ASP A 68 31.08 16.05 0.24
C ASP A 68 32.37 16.88 0.19
N LEU A 69 32.51 17.77 -0.80
CA LEU A 69 33.63 18.70 -0.91
C LEU A 69 33.39 19.96 -0.05
N PRO A 70 34.44 20.51 0.59
CA PRO A 70 34.32 21.76 1.29
C PRO A 70 33.94 22.89 0.32
N ALA A 71 32.98 23.73 0.73
CA ALA A 71 32.55 24.86 -0.07
C ALA A 71 33.74 25.84 -0.29
N PRO A 72 34.00 26.26 -1.54
CA PRO A 72 35.07 27.19 -1.83
C PRO A 72 34.67 28.60 -1.37
N ASP A 73 35.67 29.46 -1.14
CA ASP A 73 35.42 30.88 -0.93
C ASP A 73 34.74 31.49 -2.18
N PRO A 74 33.63 32.26 -2.04
CA PRO A 74 32.88 32.77 -3.18
C PRO A 74 33.70 33.64 -4.14
N VAL A 75 34.67 34.42 -3.62
CA VAL A 75 35.51 35.30 -4.45
C VAL A 75 36.52 34.47 -5.22
N GLN A 76 37.10 33.45 -4.59
CA GLN A 76 38.02 32.52 -5.25
C GLN A 76 37.31 31.68 -6.31
N HIS A 77 36.12 31.17 -6.01
CA HIS A 77 35.31 30.36 -6.93
C HIS A 77 34.93 31.12 -8.21
N ALA A 78 34.78 32.44 -8.13
CA ALA A 78 34.51 33.27 -9.30
C ALA A 78 35.74 33.42 -10.24
N GLN A 79 36.95 33.15 -9.75
CA GLN A 79 38.21 33.36 -10.48
C GLN A 79 38.92 32.06 -10.85
N ASP A 80 38.67 30.98 -10.11
CA ASP A 80 39.35 29.69 -10.26
C ASP A 80 38.34 28.55 -10.42
N THR A 81 38.62 27.68 -11.39
CA THR A 81 37.81 26.49 -11.69
C THR A 81 38.33 25.22 -11.01
N SER A 82 39.37 25.32 -10.17
CA SER A 82 39.96 24.19 -9.45
C SER A 82 38.93 23.39 -8.66
N TRP A 83 37.99 24.05 -7.98
CA TRP A 83 36.90 23.37 -7.27
C TRP A 83 35.95 22.63 -8.21
N LEU A 84 35.57 23.23 -9.36
CA LEU A 84 34.75 22.55 -10.37
C LEU A 84 35.43 21.30 -10.92
N ASN A 85 36.76 21.34 -11.11
CA ASN A 85 37.53 20.18 -11.54
C ASN A 85 37.58 19.10 -10.46
N ALA A 86 37.69 19.48 -9.17
CA ALA A 86 37.63 18.55 -8.05
C ALA A 86 36.25 17.87 -7.94
N VAL A 87 35.16 18.64 -8.07
CA VAL A 87 33.79 18.12 -8.13
C VAL A 87 33.62 17.13 -9.27
N LEU A 88 34.09 17.48 -10.47
CA LEU A 88 34.03 16.59 -11.63
C LEU A 88 34.82 15.31 -11.41
N ALA A 89 36.04 15.40 -10.85
CA ALA A 89 36.88 14.24 -10.56
C ALA A 89 36.19 13.29 -9.57
N ALA A 90 35.63 13.83 -8.48
CA ALA A 90 34.90 13.05 -7.48
C ALA A 90 33.63 12.41 -8.06
N ALA A 91 32.82 13.18 -8.79
CA ALA A 91 31.58 12.68 -9.40
C ALA A 91 31.84 11.58 -10.46
N ARG A 92 32.98 11.66 -11.16
CA ARG A 92 33.39 10.65 -12.17
C ARG A 92 33.74 9.29 -11.59
N GLU A 93 34.09 9.20 -10.31
CA GLU A 93 34.30 7.90 -9.65
C GLU A 93 33.03 7.06 -9.69
N GLN A 94 31.86 7.71 -9.61
CA GLN A 94 30.55 7.08 -9.64
C GLN A 94 29.92 7.13 -11.05
N ALA A 95 30.05 8.26 -11.76
CA ALA A 95 29.45 8.48 -13.07
C ALA A 95 30.49 8.87 -14.13
N ARG A 96 31.12 7.86 -14.76
CA ARG A 96 32.24 8.04 -15.71
C ARG A 96 31.91 8.88 -16.94
N GLY A 97 30.64 8.98 -17.33
CA GLY A 97 30.16 9.74 -18.49
C GLY A 97 30.11 11.27 -18.29
N LEU A 98 30.30 11.77 -17.06
CA LEU A 98 30.29 13.21 -16.80
C LEU A 98 31.47 13.90 -17.48
N THR A 99 31.22 15.07 -18.09
CA THR A 99 32.23 15.87 -18.80
C THR A 99 32.25 17.30 -18.31
N ALA A 100 33.39 17.98 -18.45
CA ALA A 100 33.50 19.40 -18.11
C ALA A 100 32.55 20.28 -18.95
N SER A 101 32.31 19.92 -20.22
CA SER A 101 31.33 20.59 -21.08
C SER A 101 29.90 20.44 -20.56
N TYR A 102 29.55 19.27 -20.01
CA TYR A 102 28.24 19.08 -19.38
C TYR A 102 28.07 19.92 -18.12
N LEU A 103 29.08 19.99 -17.25
CA LEU A 103 29.05 20.90 -16.08
C LEU A 103 28.85 22.35 -16.50
N HIS A 104 29.55 22.81 -17.55
CA HIS A 104 29.34 24.14 -18.09
C HIS A 104 27.90 24.33 -18.60
N THR A 105 27.34 23.32 -19.26
CA THR A 105 25.94 23.35 -19.73
C THR A 105 24.97 23.50 -18.55
N LEU A 106 25.16 22.77 -17.45
CA LEU A 106 24.33 22.90 -16.24
C LEU A 106 24.38 24.32 -15.67
N ILE A 107 25.56 24.93 -15.61
CA ILE A 107 25.74 26.32 -15.17
C ILE A 107 24.97 27.28 -16.08
N GLN A 108 25.03 27.10 -17.40
CA GLN A 108 24.35 27.96 -18.38
C GLN A 108 22.81 27.82 -18.35
N VAL A 109 22.30 26.63 -18.06
CA VAL A 109 20.85 26.35 -18.05
C VAL A 109 20.18 26.84 -16.75
N CYS A 110 20.96 27.09 -15.68
CA CYS A 110 20.42 27.61 -14.43
C CYS A 110 19.82 29.02 -14.61
N PRO A 111 18.50 29.19 -14.43
CA PRO A 111 17.87 30.49 -14.66
C PRO A 111 18.19 31.51 -13.57
N TRP A 112 18.11 31.07 -12.31
CA TRP A 112 18.28 31.91 -11.12
C TRP A 112 18.86 31.07 -9.97
N PRO A 113 20.15 31.23 -9.64
CA PRO A 113 20.79 30.46 -8.57
C PRO A 113 20.14 30.63 -7.20
N ARG A 114 19.66 31.84 -6.90
CA ARG A 114 18.93 32.17 -5.67
C ARG A 114 17.64 31.37 -5.44
N HIS A 115 17.13 30.63 -6.44
CA HIS A 115 15.97 29.76 -6.31
C HIS A 115 16.34 28.29 -6.03
N ALA A 116 17.59 28.00 -5.63
CA ALA A 116 18.05 26.64 -5.34
C ALA A 116 17.10 25.85 -4.43
N SER A 117 16.59 26.46 -3.35
CA SER A 117 15.63 25.83 -2.45
C SER A 117 14.30 25.46 -3.12
N ALA A 118 13.84 26.24 -4.11
CA ALA A 118 12.64 25.93 -4.87
C ALA A 118 12.86 24.76 -5.83
N TYR A 119 14.01 24.70 -6.52
CA TYR A 119 14.36 23.58 -7.38
C TYR A 119 14.53 22.29 -6.56
N ALA A 120 15.19 22.38 -5.40
CA ALA A 120 15.30 21.29 -4.44
C ALA A 120 13.92 20.75 -4.03
N ARG A 121 12.97 21.64 -3.72
CA ARG A 121 11.60 21.25 -3.38
C ARG A 121 10.84 20.54 -4.51
N MET A 122 11.11 20.91 -5.78
CA MET A 122 10.55 20.22 -6.94
C MET A 122 11.11 18.79 -7.06
N ILE A 123 12.42 18.61 -6.86
CA ILE A 123 13.09 17.31 -6.89
C ILE A 123 12.60 16.43 -5.74
N GLU A 124 12.49 16.97 -4.53
CA GLU A 124 11.96 16.25 -3.37
C GLU A 124 10.51 15.78 -3.59
N THR A 125 9.68 16.63 -4.22
CA THR A 125 8.29 16.30 -4.57
C THR A 125 8.24 15.10 -5.52
N GLU A 126 9.08 15.12 -6.57
CA GLU A 126 9.11 14.02 -7.52
C GLU A 126 9.75 12.75 -6.93
N HIS A 127 10.78 12.89 -6.08
CA HIS A 127 11.34 11.76 -5.34
C HIS A 127 10.28 11.10 -4.44
N ALA A 128 9.49 11.89 -3.70
CA ALA A 128 8.38 11.37 -2.89
C ALA A 128 7.37 10.58 -3.75
N ARG A 129 7.05 11.07 -4.96
CA ARG A 129 6.19 10.36 -5.91
C ARG A 129 6.81 9.04 -6.38
N ARG A 130 8.10 9.03 -6.75
CA ARG A 130 8.81 7.80 -7.19
C ARG A 130 8.90 6.78 -6.06
N THR A 131 9.23 7.21 -4.84
CA THR A 131 9.27 6.34 -3.66
C THR A 131 7.91 5.72 -3.39
N LEU A 132 6.85 6.53 -3.38
CA LEU A 132 5.48 6.03 -3.19
C LEU A 132 5.09 5.01 -4.28
N ARG A 133 5.45 5.29 -5.54
CA ARG A 133 5.22 4.37 -6.66
C ARG A 133 5.92 3.04 -6.46
N ALA A 134 7.21 3.04 -6.12
CA ALA A 134 7.98 1.83 -5.88
C ALA A 134 7.39 0.96 -4.75
N HIS A 135 6.90 1.58 -3.67
CA HIS A 135 6.21 0.86 -2.60
C HIS A 135 4.85 0.29 -3.05
N ALA A 136 4.10 1.03 -3.87
CA ALA A 136 2.82 0.58 -4.41
C ALA A 136 2.98 -0.59 -5.41
N GLU A 137 3.98 -0.51 -6.29
CA GLU A 137 4.37 -1.60 -7.20
C GLU A 137 4.79 -2.84 -6.42
N ARG A 138 5.62 -2.67 -5.37
CA ARG A 138 6.02 -3.78 -4.50
C ARG A 138 4.81 -4.44 -3.83
N LEU A 139 3.85 -3.66 -3.33
CA LEU A 139 2.61 -4.20 -2.75
C LEU A 139 1.78 -4.97 -3.79
N ALA A 140 1.63 -4.42 -5.00
CA ALA A 140 0.90 -5.08 -6.06
C ALA A 140 1.56 -6.40 -6.51
N GLN A 141 2.90 -6.41 -6.57
CA GLN A 141 3.70 -7.57 -6.96
C GLN A 141 3.65 -8.68 -5.90
N THR A 142 3.84 -8.36 -4.62
CA THR A 142 3.80 -9.37 -3.54
C THR A 142 2.42 -10.00 -3.40
N ALA A 143 1.35 -9.25 -3.68
CA ALA A 143 -0.02 -9.78 -3.66
C ALA A 143 -0.28 -10.85 -4.74
N THR A 144 0.41 -10.76 -5.88
CA THR A 144 0.23 -11.69 -7.01
C THR A 144 1.28 -12.78 -7.09
N ASP A 145 2.30 -12.73 -6.23
CA ASP A 145 3.41 -13.68 -6.25
C ASP A 145 2.99 -15.01 -5.60
N VAL A 146 2.68 -15.99 -6.45
CA VAL A 146 2.29 -17.35 -6.06
C VAL A 146 3.46 -18.18 -5.52
N THR A 147 4.71 -17.72 -5.65
CA THR A 147 5.90 -18.46 -5.21
C THR A 147 6.24 -18.22 -3.74
N LEU A 148 5.60 -17.22 -3.11
CA LEU A 148 5.85 -16.86 -1.72
C LEU A 148 5.36 -17.97 -0.76
N PRO A 149 6.19 -18.41 0.20
CA PRO A 149 5.77 -19.39 1.22
C PRO A 149 4.62 -18.90 2.11
N HIS A 150 4.62 -17.59 2.40
CA HIS A 150 3.65 -16.93 3.28
C HIS A 150 3.13 -15.65 2.61
N PRO A 151 2.22 -15.76 1.62
CA PRO A 151 1.84 -14.64 0.77
C PRO A 151 1.14 -13.52 1.55
N VAL A 152 0.24 -13.86 2.49
CA VAL A 152 -0.49 -12.84 3.27
C VAL A 152 0.44 -12.04 4.19
N PRO A 153 1.25 -12.65 5.08
CA PRO A 153 2.19 -11.89 5.91
C PRO A 153 3.14 -11.01 5.11
N THR A 154 3.72 -11.52 4.02
CA THR A 154 4.63 -10.73 3.17
C THR A 154 3.91 -9.55 2.50
N THR A 155 2.69 -9.75 2.01
CA THR A 155 1.89 -8.67 1.41
C THR A 155 1.48 -7.62 2.45
N LEU A 156 1.09 -8.04 3.66
CA LEU A 156 0.76 -7.12 4.73
C LEU A 156 1.97 -6.31 5.21
N ALA A 157 3.16 -6.91 5.25
CA ALA A 157 4.40 -6.19 5.53
C ALA A 157 4.75 -5.16 4.45
N ALA A 158 4.51 -5.47 3.17
CA ALA A 158 4.66 -4.51 2.07
C ALA A 158 3.67 -3.33 2.22
N ALA A 159 2.43 -3.60 2.65
CA ALA A 159 1.45 -2.56 2.94
C ALA A 159 1.86 -1.68 4.14
N ASP A 160 2.50 -2.24 5.16
CA ASP A 160 3.02 -1.48 6.31
C ASP A 160 4.19 -0.59 5.91
N ALA A 161 5.11 -1.10 5.07
CA ALA A 161 6.18 -0.29 4.50
C ALA A 161 5.64 0.87 3.64
N LEU A 162 4.59 0.61 2.85
CA LEU A 162 3.90 1.64 2.08
C LEU A 162 3.23 2.68 2.98
N ALA A 163 2.58 2.26 4.07
CA ALA A 163 1.98 3.17 5.04
C ALA A 163 3.03 4.06 5.71
N SER A 164 4.18 3.50 6.11
CA SER A 164 5.31 4.27 6.65
C SER A 164 5.81 5.31 5.65
N ALA A 165 6.01 4.92 4.38
CA ALA A 165 6.43 5.86 3.34
C ALA A 165 5.41 7.00 3.14
N VAL A 166 4.11 6.71 3.23
CA VAL A 166 3.05 7.74 3.17
C VAL A 166 3.16 8.70 4.36
N ASP A 167 3.43 8.20 5.57
CA ASP A 167 3.59 9.03 6.76
C ASP A 167 4.87 9.88 6.71
N ASP A 168 5.97 9.34 6.19
CA ASP A 168 7.22 10.08 5.97
C ASP A 168 7.05 11.21 4.94
N ILE A 169 6.27 10.97 3.89
CA ILE A 169 5.89 12.01 2.91
C ILE A 169 4.97 13.04 3.58
N ALA A 170 3.99 12.61 4.38
CA ALA A 170 3.10 13.52 5.08
C ALA A 170 3.86 14.47 6.04
N ALA A 171 4.91 13.98 6.71
CA ALA A 171 5.76 14.78 7.57
C ALA A 171 6.55 15.86 6.80
N ARG A 172 7.04 15.55 5.59
CA ARG A 172 7.78 16.47 4.73
C ARG A 172 6.90 17.44 3.94
N PHE A 173 5.63 17.09 3.74
CA PHE A 173 4.67 17.85 2.93
C PHE A 173 3.39 18.14 3.72
N PRO A 174 3.40 19.12 4.65
CA PRO A 174 2.24 19.44 5.47
C PRO A 174 1.03 19.88 4.62
N PRO A 175 -0.21 19.71 5.13
CA PRO A 175 -1.42 20.06 4.42
C PRO A 175 -1.48 21.55 4.08
N HIS A 176 -1.80 21.84 2.82
CA HIS A 176 -2.09 23.20 2.36
C HIS A 176 -3.57 23.27 1.94
N SER A 177 -4.27 24.33 2.39
CA SER A 177 -5.73 24.47 2.35
C SER A 177 -6.38 24.52 0.96
N ALA A 178 -5.62 24.37 -0.13
CA ALA A 178 -6.05 24.70 -1.49
C ALA A 178 -6.21 23.50 -2.44
N SER A 179 -5.88 22.27 -2.05
CA SER A 179 -5.89 21.12 -2.97
C SER A 179 -6.95 20.10 -2.60
N LEU A 180 -8.12 20.17 -3.25
CA LEU A 180 -9.12 19.11 -3.19
C LEU A 180 -8.55 17.80 -3.75
N PRO A 181 -8.87 16.61 -3.19
CA PRO A 181 -8.40 15.35 -3.74
C PRO A 181 -8.85 15.18 -5.19
N ARG A 182 -7.91 14.99 -6.11
CA ARG A 182 -8.24 14.45 -7.42
C ARG A 182 -8.38 12.95 -7.26
N THR A 183 -9.49 12.40 -7.72
CA THR A 183 -9.71 10.96 -7.73
C THR A 183 -9.52 10.50 -9.17
N PRO A 184 -8.32 10.08 -9.58
CA PRO A 184 -8.17 9.31 -10.80
C PRO A 184 -9.13 8.14 -10.77
N THR A 185 -9.86 7.95 -11.87
CA THR A 185 -10.66 6.75 -12.06
C THR A 185 -9.68 5.60 -12.26
N PRO A 186 -9.60 4.62 -11.35
CA PRO A 186 -8.73 3.48 -11.58
C PRO A 186 -9.24 2.73 -12.81
N THR A 187 -8.33 2.38 -13.72
CA THR A 187 -8.64 1.47 -14.81
C THR A 187 -9.11 0.14 -14.20
N PRO A 188 -10.21 -0.46 -14.68
CA PRO A 188 -10.62 -1.77 -14.20
C PRO A 188 -9.49 -2.76 -14.48
N SER A 189 -8.89 -3.29 -13.41
CA SER A 189 -7.89 -4.35 -13.49
C SER A 189 -8.61 -5.68 -13.39
N ALA A 190 -8.24 -6.64 -14.24
CA ALA A 190 -8.68 -8.01 -14.09
C ALA A 190 -8.17 -8.57 -12.75
N SER A 191 -8.96 -9.44 -12.11
CA SER A 191 -8.52 -10.16 -10.92
C SER A 191 -7.26 -10.97 -11.27
N PRO A 192 -6.18 -10.91 -10.47
CA PRO A 192 -4.96 -11.66 -10.75
C PRO A 192 -5.10 -13.18 -10.48
N TYR A 193 -6.27 -13.63 -10.01
CA TYR A 193 -6.52 -15.02 -9.66
C TYR A 193 -7.24 -15.80 -10.77
N ASN A 194 -6.99 -17.10 -10.81
CA ASN A 194 -7.74 -18.04 -11.63
C ASN A 194 -9.21 -18.05 -11.19
N ALA A 195 -10.09 -17.59 -12.07
CA ALA A 195 -11.52 -17.47 -11.77
C ALA A 195 -12.17 -18.84 -11.46
N ASP A 196 -11.69 -19.90 -12.10
CA ASP A 196 -12.29 -21.23 -11.95
C ASP A 196 -11.97 -21.84 -10.58
N GLU A 197 -10.70 -21.77 -10.15
CA GLU A 197 -10.30 -22.20 -8.80
C GLU A 197 -11.04 -21.40 -7.72
N ALA A 198 -11.20 -20.10 -7.95
CA ALA A 198 -11.88 -19.23 -7.01
C ALA A 198 -13.36 -19.59 -6.83
N VAL A 199 -14.03 -19.93 -7.94
CA VAL A 199 -15.42 -20.40 -7.97
C VAL A 199 -15.55 -21.77 -7.30
N ASP A 200 -14.60 -22.68 -7.51
CA ASP A 200 -14.63 -24.02 -6.90
C ASP A 200 -14.43 -23.97 -5.39
N GLU A 201 -13.53 -23.12 -4.88
CA GLU A 201 -13.39 -22.86 -3.44
C GLU A 201 -14.69 -22.35 -2.81
N GLU A 202 -15.39 -21.43 -3.48
CA GLU A 202 -16.67 -20.89 -3.02
C GLU A 202 -17.76 -21.94 -3.01
N ARG A 203 -17.82 -22.81 -4.03
CA ARG A 203 -18.75 -23.94 -4.07
C ARG A 203 -18.52 -24.88 -2.89
N LEU A 204 -17.25 -25.21 -2.61
CA LEU A 204 -16.86 -26.09 -1.52
C LEU A 204 -17.19 -25.49 -0.15
N LEU A 205 -16.96 -24.19 0.04
CA LEU A 205 -17.41 -23.48 1.25
C LEU A 205 -18.94 -23.59 1.41
N LEU A 206 -19.71 -23.26 0.38
CA LEU A 206 -21.18 -23.22 0.49
C LEU A 206 -21.75 -24.61 0.78
N ALA A 207 -21.23 -25.66 0.15
CA ALA A 207 -21.63 -27.04 0.40
C ALA A 207 -21.29 -27.47 1.85
N THR A 208 -20.05 -27.24 2.29
CA THR A 208 -19.62 -27.61 3.64
C THR A 208 -20.34 -26.83 4.73
N ALA A 209 -20.55 -25.52 4.53
CA ALA A 209 -21.28 -24.63 5.44
C ALA A 209 -22.75 -25.02 5.57
N THR A 210 -23.37 -25.51 4.49
CA THR A 210 -24.75 -26.03 4.54
C THR A 210 -24.82 -27.30 5.39
N ALA A 211 -23.84 -28.20 5.26
CA ALA A 211 -23.77 -29.42 6.06
C ALA A 211 -23.38 -29.17 7.53
N HIS A 212 -22.61 -28.12 7.81
CA HIS A 212 -22.06 -27.78 9.14
C HIS A 212 -22.50 -26.37 9.57
N ALA A 213 -23.81 -26.10 9.58
CA ALA A 213 -24.34 -24.76 9.81
C ALA A 213 -23.97 -24.14 11.17
N ALA A 214 -23.63 -24.95 12.17
CA ALA A 214 -23.16 -24.47 13.48
C ALA A 214 -21.80 -23.75 13.39
N ASP A 215 -20.95 -24.15 12.43
CA ASP A 215 -19.63 -23.56 12.23
C ASP A 215 -19.72 -22.18 11.58
N VAL A 216 -20.79 -21.91 10.82
CA VAL A 216 -21.07 -20.63 10.17
C VAL A 216 -21.20 -19.48 11.20
N GLU A 217 -21.67 -19.75 12.42
CA GLU A 217 -21.75 -18.73 13.48
C GLU A 217 -20.37 -18.20 13.90
N GLN A 218 -19.32 -19.01 13.77
CA GLN A 218 -17.95 -18.69 14.12
C GLN A 218 -17.22 -17.92 13.01
N MET A 219 -17.80 -17.87 11.81
CA MET A 219 -17.23 -17.29 10.60
C MET A 219 -17.69 -15.86 10.32
N GLN A 220 -18.01 -15.07 11.36
CA GLN A 220 -18.45 -13.67 11.22
C GLN A 220 -17.38 -12.75 10.61
N TRP A 221 -16.16 -13.25 10.45
CA TRP A 221 -15.06 -12.60 9.77
C TRP A 221 -15.13 -12.70 8.24
N LEU A 222 -16.00 -13.54 7.66
CA LEU A 222 -16.17 -13.66 6.21
C LEU A 222 -17.34 -12.79 5.72
N SER A 223 -17.04 -11.84 4.84
CA SER A 223 -18.03 -10.94 4.23
C SER A 223 -18.49 -11.47 2.88
N THR A 224 -19.61 -10.93 2.41
CA THR A 224 -20.15 -11.23 1.09
C THR A 224 -19.32 -10.60 -0.03
N ASP A 225 -18.57 -9.54 0.29
CA ASP A 225 -17.65 -8.87 -0.63
C ASP A 225 -16.38 -9.69 -0.89
N ASP A 226 -16.14 -10.76 -0.12
CA ASP A 226 -14.98 -11.65 -0.30
C ASP A 226 -15.22 -12.68 -1.43
N PHE A 227 -16.47 -12.85 -1.85
CA PHE A 227 -16.87 -13.75 -2.92
C PHE A 227 -16.73 -13.08 -4.28
N THR A 228 -16.19 -13.82 -5.24
CA THR A 228 -16.04 -13.41 -6.64
C THR A 228 -17.35 -13.58 -7.40
N HIS A 229 -18.16 -14.60 -7.07
CA HIS A 229 -19.41 -14.88 -7.77
C HIS A 229 -20.62 -14.29 -7.01
N PRO A 230 -21.42 -13.39 -7.61
CA PRO A 230 -22.55 -12.74 -6.92
C PRO A 230 -23.60 -13.71 -6.38
N VAL A 231 -23.86 -14.82 -7.08
CA VAL A 231 -24.80 -15.84 -6.59
C VAL A 231 -24.24 -16.54 -5.35
N HIS A 232 -22.93 -16.78 -5.27
CA HIS A 232 -22.30 -17.42 -4.12
C HIS A 232 -22.32 -16.48 -2.90
N ALA A 233 -22.02 -15.19 -3.09
CA ALA A 233 -22.22 -14.16 -2.08
C ALA A 233 -23.67 -14.17 -1.54
N GLY A 234 -24.65 -14.27 -2.43
CA GLY A 234 -26.06 -14.35 -2.07
C GLY A 234 -26.41 -15.61 -1.27
N LEU A 235 -25.89 -16.78 -1.65
CA LEU A 235 -26.08 -18.03 -0.92
C LEU A 235 -25.44 -17.96 0.48
N TRP A 236 -24.26 -17.35 0.61
CA TRP A 236 -23.62 -17.08 1.89
C TRP A 236 -24.49 -16.19 2.78
N GLN A 237 -25.12 -15.14 2.21
CA GLN A 237 -26.08 -14.32 2.94
C GLN A 237 -27.30 -15.11 3.41
N CYS A 238 -27.81 -16.05 2.59
CA CYS A 238 -28.93 -16.92 2.95
C CYS A 238 -28.56 -17.82 4.13
N LEU A 239 -27.39 -18.48 4.07
CA LEU A 239 -26.86 -19.31 5.15
C LEU A 239 -26.77 -18.52 6.46
N HIS A 240 -26.12 -17.35 6.45
CA HIS A 240 -26.03 -16.50 7.64
C HIS A 240 -27.41 -16.04 8.16
N ALA A 241 -28.37 -15.79 7.28
CA ALA A 241 -29.71 -15.39 7.70
C ALA A 241 -30.46 -16.52 8.40
N LEU A 242 -30.39 -17.74 7.86
CA LEU A 242 -31.00 -18.93 8.47
C LEU A 242 -30.35 -19.26 9.81
N THR A 243 -29.01 -19.27 9.87
CA THR A 243 -28.27 -19.54 11.10
C THR A 243 -28.58 -18.50 12.19
N ARG A 244 -28.56 -17.19 11.86
CA ARG A 244 -28.92 -16.13 12.82
C ARG A 244 -30.34 -16.25 13.38
N ARG A 245 -31.29 -16.77 12.58
CA ARG A 245 -32.67 -17.01 13.01
C ARG A 245 -32.86 -18.35 13.70
N ARG A 246 -31.80 -19.17 13.82
CA ARG A 246 -31.83 -20.56 14.30
C ARG A 246 -32.84 -21.42 13.55
N ALA A 247 -32.99 -21.17 12.25
CA ALA A 247 -33.80 -21.99 11.37
C ALA A 247 -33.01 -23.25 10.93
N PRO A 248 -33.69 -24.35 10.58
CA PRO A 248 -33.04 -25.52 9.98
C PRO A 248 -32.30 -25.13 8.69
N VAL A 249 -31.04 -25.53 8.60
CA VAL A 249 -30.18 -25.29 7.43
C VAL A 249 -29.97 -26.61 6.70
N ASP A 250 -30.43 -26.65 5.46
CA ASP A 250 -30.22 -27.72 4.49
C ASP A 250 -30.28 -27.12 3.07
N PRO A 251 -29.88 -27.85 2.01
CA PRO A 251 -29.89 -27.31 0.65
C PRO A 251 -31.24 -26.75 0.18
N VAL A 252 -32.35 -27.35 0.61
CA VAL A 252 -33.71 -26.92 0.24
C VAL A 252 -34.09 -25.65 0.99
N THR A 253 -33.77 -25.54 2.28
CA THR A 253 -34.07 -24.32 3.06
C THR A 253 -33.22 -23.14 2.60
N VAL A 254 -31.96 -23.37 2.22
CA VAL A 254 -31.09 -22.34 1.63
C VAL A 254 -31.65 -21.88 0.28
N LEU A 255 -32.09 -22.81 -0.58
CA LEU A 255 -32.69 -22.48 -1.87
C LEU A 255 -34.00 -21.69 -1.71
N TRP A 256 -34.83 -22.04 -0.71
CA TRP A 256 -36.05 -21.31 -0.39
C TRP A 256 -35.76 -19.85 0.02
N GLU A 257 -34.77 -19.64 0.90
CA GLU A 257 -34.33 -18.30 1.29
C GLU A 257 -33.75 -17.53 0.09
N ALA A 258 -33.02 -18.22 -0.79
CA ALA A 258 -32.46 -17.63 -2.02
C ALA A 258 -33.57 -17.16 -2.97
N GLN A 259 -34.63 -17.96 -3.16
CA GLN A 259 -35.81 -17.56 -3.93
C GLN A 259 -36.45 -16.30 -3.33
N HIS A 260 -36.64 -16.26 -2.01
CA HIS A 260 -37.26 -15.12 -1.33
C HIS A 260 -36.47 -13.82 -1.53
N ARG A 261 -35.15 -13.93 -1.68
CA ARG A 261 -34.23 -12.82 -1.95
C ARG A 261 -34.09 -12.47 -3.43
N GLY A 262 -34.79 -13.18 -4.32
CA GLY A 262 -34.70 -12.97 -5.76
C GLY A 262 -33.40 -13.47 -6.40
N LEU A 263 -32.61 -14.31 -5.71
CA LEU A 263 -31.36 -14.86 -6.25
C LEU A 263 -31.59 -15.79 -7.45
N LEU A 264 -32.78 -16.38 -7.59
CA LEU A 264 -33.14 -17.21 -8.75
C LEU A 264 -33.57 -16.39 -9.97
N ALA A 265 -33.95 -15.12 -9.76
CA ALA A 265 -34.34 -14.23 -10.86
C ALA A 265 -33.15 -13.82 -11.74
N SER A 266 -31.92 -14.06 -11.29
CA SER A 266 -30.67 -13.79 -12.03
C SER A 266 -30.29 -14.91 -13.02
N GLY A 267 -31.11 -15.95 -13.16
CA GLY A 267 -30.86 -17.07 -14.09
C GLY A 267 -30.10 -18.25 -13.47
N ALA A 268 -29.98 -18.30 -12.14
CA ALA A 268 -29.40 -19.44 -11.45
C ALA A 268 -30.37 -20.64 -11.45
N GLU A 269 -29.95 -21.77 -12.01
CA GLU A 269 -30.78 -22.97 -12.11
C GLU A 269 -30.94 -23.67 -10.75
N PRO A 270 -32.19 -23.87 -10.25
CA PRO A 270 -32.43 -24.45 -8.94
C PRO A 270 -31.78 -25.83 -8.73
N THR A 271 -31.78 -26.68 -9.75
CA THR A 271 -31.18 -28.02 -9.68
C THR A 271 -29.66 -27.96 -9.57
N GLU A 272 -29.01 -27.03 -10.25
CA GLU A 272 -27.57 -26.83 -10.16
C GLU A 272 -27.17 -26.34 -8.76
N LEU A 273 -27.95 -25.42 -8.19
CA LEU A 273 -27.73 -24.94 -6.82
C LEU A 273 -27.91 -26.05 -5.78
N LEU A 274 -28.90 -26.92 -5.94
CA LEU A 274 -29.07 -28.08 -5.04
C LEU A 274 -27.88 -29.04 -5.12
N ASN A 275 -27.38 -29.33 -6.33
CA ASN A 275 -26.21 -30.18 -6.53
C ASN A 275 -24.95 -29.56 -5.91
N LEU A 276 -24.76 -28.25 -6.09
CA LEU A 276 -23.67 -27.48 -5.49
C LEU A 276 -23.69 -27.60 -3.96
N LEU A 277 -24.84 -27.35 -3.32
CA LEU A 277 -24.96 -27.36 -1.86
C LEU A 277 -24.91 -28.78 -1.26
N GLY A 278 -25.15 -29.81 -2.07
CA GLY A 278 -25.26 -31.21 -1.63
C GLY A 278 -23.95 -31.98 -1.47
N THR A 279 -22.80 -31.40 -1.84
CA THR A 279 -21.53 -32.13 -1.94
C THR A 279 -20.45 -31.56 -1.00
N PRO A 280 -20.55 -31.75 0.33
CA PRO A 280 -19.60 -31.19 1.30
C PRO A 280 -18.24 -31.91 1.25
N ALA A 281 -17.14 -31.15 1.37
CA ALA A 281 -15.79 -31.70 1.51
C ALA A 281 -14.90 -30.84 2.42
N GLY A 282 -14.33 -31.40 3.47
CA GLY A 282 -13.44 -30.67 4.40
C GLY A 282 -14.19 -29.82 5.42
N SER A 283 -13.51 -28.79 5.94
CA SER A 283 -14.04 -27.89 6.98
C SER A 283 -14.49 -26.54 6.39
N PRO A 284 -15.63 -25.98 6.83
CA PRO A 284 -16.05 -24.63 6.42
C PRO A 284 -15.01 -23.56 6.71
N GLN A 285 -14.34 -23.62 7.87
CA GLN A 285 -13.32 -22.67 8.28
C GLN A 285 -12.13 -22.69 7.32
N HIS A 286 -11.67 -23.87 6.90
CA HIS A 286 -10.57 -23.99 5.93
C HIS A 286 -10.90 -23.30 4.61
N TRP A 287 -12.08 -23.55 4.04
CA TRP A 287 -12.49 -22.90 2.78
C TRP A 287 -12.73 -21.40 2.94
N GLY A 288 -13.31 -21.00 4.07
CA GLY A 288 -13.47 -19.58 4.40
C GLY A 288 -12.13 -18.86 4.50
N GLU A 289 -11.12 -19.48 5.13
CA GLU A 289 -9.78 -18.93 5.26
C GLU A 289 -9.13 -18.76 3.88
N ARG A 290 -9.30 -19.72 2.97
CA ARG A 290 -8.81 -19.61 1.58
C ARG A 290 -9.46 -18.44 0.83
N ILE A 291 -10.78 -18.30 0.93
CA ILE A 291 -11.53 -17.20 0.30
C ILE A 291 -11.10 -15.85 0.88
N LEU A 292 -10.93 -15.77 2.21
CA LEU A 292 -10.47 -14.55 2.86
C LEU A 292 -9.01 -14.24 2.50
N GLN A 293 -8.13 -15.23 2.45
CA GLN A 293 -6.75 -15.07 1.98
C GLN A 293 -6.72 -14.44 0.58
N ARG A 294 -7.51 -15.00 -0.35
CA ARG A 294 -7.63 -14.47 -1.72
C ARG A 294 -8.17 -13.05 -1.71
N SER A 295 -9.19 -12.75 -0.91
CA SER A 295 -9.75 -11.41 -0.76
C SER A 295 -8.72 -10.39 -0.23
N VAL A 296 -7.92 -10.76 0.78
CA VAL A 296 -6.83 -9.91 1.30
C VAL A 296 -5.84 -9.55 0.20
N LEU A 297 -5.38 -10.56 -0.54
CA LEU A 297 -4.39 -10.37 -1.58
C LEU A 297 -4.96 -9.60 -2.79
N ALA A 298 -6.19 -9.90 -3.22
CA ALA A 298 -6.89 -9.14 -4.26
C ALA A 298 -7.08 -7.67 -3.87
N THR A 299 -7.47 -7.41 -2.63
CA THR A 299 -7.62 -6.06 -2.08
C THR A 299 -6.27 -5.34 -2.05
N ALA A 300 -5.21 -6.00 -1.59
CA ALA A 300 -3.86 -5.45 -1.57
C ALA A 300 -3.35 -5.09 -2.97
N HIS A 301 -3.56 -5.98 -3.95
CA HIS A 301 -3.23 -5.70 -5.35
C HIS A 301 -3.99 -4.48 -5.87
N GLN A 302 -5.30 -4.43 -5.66
CA GLN A 302 -6.13 -3.30 -6.10
C GLN A 302 -5.71 -1.97 -5.44
N VAL A 303 -5.36 -1.99 -4.15
CA VAL A 303 -4.84 -0.83 -3.43
C VAL A 303 -3.49 -0.39 -4.00
N GLY A 304 -2.57 -1.31 -4.28
CA GLY A 304 -1.29 -1.04 -4.94
C GLY A 304 -1.49 -0.34 -6.29
N ARG A 305 -2.30 -0.92 -7.17
CA ARG A 305 -2.61 -0.35 -8.50
C ARG A 305 -3.28 1.03 -8.41
N ARG A 306 -4.17 1.23 -7.43
CA ARG A 306 -4.83 2.53 -7.22
C ARG A 306 -3.84 3.61 -6.79
N ILE A 307 -2.92 3.30 -5.89
CA ILE A 307 -1.88 4.25 -5.44
C ILE A 307 -0.89 4.53 -6.57
N GLU A 308 -0.50 3.51 -7.32
CA GLU A 308 0.33 3.66 -8.52
C GLU A 308 -0.32 4.63 -9.52
N ALA A 309 -1.63 4.50 -9.78
CA ALA A 309 -2.38 5.41 -10.64
C ALA A 309 -2.36 6.87 -10.13
N PHE A 310 -2.44 7.10 -8.82
CA PHE A 310 -2.27 8.44 -8.25
C PHE A 310 -0.87 9.00 -8.56
N THR A 311 0.16 8.17 -8.50
CA THR A 311 1.55 8.59 -8.76
C THR A 311 1.81 8.89 -10.23
N TYR A 312 1.10 8.28 -11.18
CA TYR A 312 1.26 8.59 -12.61
C TYR A 312 0.62 9.91 -13.03
N ASP A 313 -0.31 10.46 -12.25
CA ASP A 313 -0.89 11.76 -12.54
C ASP A 313 0.08 12.89 -12.16
N PRO A 314 0.70 13.58 -13.15
CA PRO A 314 1.75 14.57 -12.89
C PRO A 314 1.22 15.80 -12.15
N ALA A 315 -0.07 16.10 -12.26
CA ALA A 315 -0.66 17.25 -11.59
C ALA A 315 -1.06 16.95 -10.13
N ALA A 316 -0.86 15.71 -9.64
CA ALA A 316 -1.25 15.33 -8.28
C ALA A 316 -0.26 15.94 -7.29
N THR A 317 -0.71 16.75 -6.34
CA THR A 317 0.18 17.33 -5.33
C THR A 317 0.58 16.28 -4.30
N PRO A 318 1.73 16.43 -3.60
CA PRO A 318 2.13 15.52 -2.53
C PRO A 318 1.04 15.30 -1.48
N TYR A 319 0.32 16.36 -1.12
CA TYR A 319 -0.81 16.26 -0.18
C TYR A 319 -1.94 15.39 -0.74
N GLN A 320 -2.30 15.55 -2.01
CA GLN A 320 -3.31 14.70 -2.66
C GLN A 320 -2.87 13.23 -2.73
N LEU A 321 -1.57 12.97 -2.98
CA LEU A 321 -1.00 11.62 -2.95
C LEU A 321 -1.16 10.99 -1.55
N VAL A 322 -0.82 11.72 -0.49
CA VAL A 322 -0.95 11.24 0.90
C VAL A 322 -2.41 10.91 1.24
N VAL A 323 -3.33 11.83 0.96
CA VAL A 323 -4.77 11.64 1.27
C VAL A 323 -5.35 10.46 0.46
N GLY A 324 -5.04 10.39 -0.83
CA GLY A 324 -5.46 9.30 -1.70
C GLY A 324 -4.95 7.95 -1.22
N SER A 325 -3.66 7.85 -0.90
CA SER A 325 -3.03 6.62 -0.42
C SER A 325 -3.57 6.16 0.93
N ARG A 326 -3.75 7.07 1.90
CA ARG A 326 -4.36 6.72 3.20
C ARG A 326 -5.78 6.18 3.03
N ARG A 327 -6.57 6.79 2.14
CA ARG A 327 -7.92 6.31 1.84
C ARG A 327 -7.90 4.91 1.22
N ALA A 328 -7.00 4.65 0.27
CA ALA A 328 -6.86 3.33 -0.34
C ALA A 328 -6.40 2.26 0.68
N LEU A 329 -5.46 2.60 1.56
CA LEU A 329 -4.97 1.70 2.62
C LEU A 329 -6.02 1.39 3.70
N ALA A 330 -7.03 2.25 3.88
CA ALA A 330 -8.12 2.00 4.82
C ALA A 330 -8.95 0.77 4.41
N ASP A 331 -9.17 0.59 3.10
CA ASP A 331 -9.90 -0.57 2.56
C ASP A 331 -9.16 -1.89 2.90
N LEU A 332 -7.83 -1.92 2.74
CA LEU A 332 -7.00 -3.07 3.10
C LEU A 332 -6.98 -3.33 4.62
N SER A 333 -7.02 -2.27 5.43
CA SER A 333 -7.01 -2.36 6.89
C SER A 333 -8.28 -3.05 7.44
N ALA A 334 -9.42 -2.85 6.78
CA ALA A 334 -10.66 -3.54 7.10
C ALA A 334 -10.54 -5.07 6.89
N VAL A 335 -10.05 -5.50 5.72
CA VAL A 335 -9.87 -6.93 5.40
C VAL A 335 -8.78 -7.56 6.28
N ARG A 336 -7.70 -6.83 6.57
CA ARG A 336 -6.63 -7.25 7.51
C ARG A 336 -7.19 -7.58 8.90
N THR A 337 -8.10 -6.76 9.42
CA THR A 337 -8.72 -6.99 10.73
C THR A 337 -9.52 -8.30 10.74
N ARG A 338 -10.26 -8.56 9.65
CA ARG A 338 -10.97 -9.84 9.47
C ARG A 338 -10.02 -11.02 9.37
N TRP A 339 -8.93 -10.90 8.61
CA TRP A 339 -7.89 -11.92 8.49
C TRP A 339 -7.27 -12.29 9.83
N ASN A 340 -6.92 -11.28 10.63
CA ASN A 340 -6.38 -11.49 11.97
C ASN A 340 -7.41 -12.19 12.87
N HIS A 341 -8.69 -11.85 12.78
CA HIS A 341 -9.73 -12.53 13.55
C HIS A 341 -9.91 -14.00 13.12
N ALA A 342 -9.81 -14.30 11.83
CA ALA A 342 -9.92 -15.66 11.30
C ALA A 342 -8.75 -16.55 11.71
N THR A 343 -7.53 -16.01 11.67
CA THR A 343 -6.29 -16.79 11.87
C THR A 343 -5.71 -16.70 13.29
N SER A 344 -6.23 -15.80 14.13
CA SER A 344 -5.84 -15.78 15.55
C SER A 344 -6.36 -17.04 16.23
N PRO A 345 -5.51 -17.77 16.97
CA PRO A 345 -5.99 -18.89 17.77
C PRO A 345 -7.05 -18.37 18.75
N ALA A 346 -8.16 -19.09 18.88
CA ALA A 346 -9.21 -18.76 19.83
C ALA A 346 -8.55 -18.49 21.20
N PRO A 347 -8.88 -17.37 21.88
CA PRO A 347 -8.27 -17.07 23.17
C PRO A 347 -8.50 -18.28 24.05
N THR A 348 -7.41 -18.91 24.50
CA THR A 348 -7.47 -19.95 25.51
C THR A 348 -8.25 -19.35 26.67
N THR A 349 -9.48 -19.82 26.85
CA THR A 349 -10.28 -19.53 28.03
C THR A 349 -9.46 -20.05 29.19
N THR A 350 -8.66 -19.16 29.79
CA THR A 350 -8.00 -19.44 31.05
C THR A 350 -9.14 -19.80 31.98
N PRO A 351 -9.19 -21.04 32.52
CA PRO A 351 -10.30 -21.45 33.37
C PRO A 351 -10.44 -20.38 34.44
N ALA A 352 -11.63 -19.79 34.53
CA ALA A 352 -11.92 -18.71 35.45
C ALA A 352 -11.33 -19.09 36.80
N ARG A 353 -10.27 -18.40 37.19
CA ARG A 353 -9.58 -18.63 38.46
C ARG A 353 -10.68 -18.61 39.50
N THR A 354 -11.01 -19.77 40.05
CA THR A 354 -12.09 -19.97 41.03
C THR A 354 -11.93 -18.85 42.03
N ARG A 355 -12.87 -17.91 41.98
CA ARG A 355 -12.88 -16.74 42.83
C ARG A 355 -13.00 -17.31 44.23
N ALA A 356 -11.88 -17.42 44.93
CA ALA A 356 -11.86 -17.80 46.33
C ALA A 356 -12.88 -16.88 47.01
N THR A 357 -13.87 -17.51 47.65
CA THR A 357 -14.93 -16.85 48.40
C THR A 357 -14.28 -15.81 49.29
N ALA A 358 -14.59 -14.53 49.04
CA ALA A 358 -14.11 -13.45 49.86
C ALA A 358 -14.56 -13.69 51.31
N SER A 359 -13.60 -13.70 52.24
CA SER A 359 -13.89 -13.75 53.67
C SER A 359 -14.87 -12.65 54.05
N PRO A 360 -15.87 -12.91 54.92
CA PRO A 360 -16.89 -11.93 55.24
C PRO A 360 -16.25 -10.73 55.95
N ARG A 361 -16.49 -9.56 55.36
CA ARG A 361 -16.05 -8.25 55.88
C ARG A 361 -16.72 -8.01 57.23
N ALA A 362 -15.92 -7.87 58.29
CA ALA A 362 -16.39 -7.46 59.61
C ALA A 362 -17.12 -6.11 59.49
N GLY A 363 -18.39 -6.09 59.89
CA GLY A 363 -19.21 -4.88 59.94
C GLY A 363 -18.79 -3.95 61.09
N PRO A 364 -19.11 -2.65 61.00
CA PRO A 364 -18.75 -1.67 62.03
C PRO A 364 -19.58 -1.87 63.31
N PRO A 365 -19.07 -1.46 64.49
CA PRO A 365 -19.75 -1.69 65.75
C PRO A 365 -21.02 -0.82 65.86
N ARG A 366 -22.10 -1.41 66.39
CA ARG A 366 -23.35 -0.70 66.66
C ARG A 366 -23.20 0.25 67.84
N THR A 367 -23.41 1.53 67.61
CA THR A 367 -23.59 2.56 68.65
C THR A 367 -24.92 2.29 69.37
N THR A 368 -24.86 2.13 70.68
CA THR A 368 -26.02 2.02 71.57
C THR A 368 -26.62 3.41 71.83
N ALA A 369 -27.92 3.57 71.56
CA ALA A 369 -28.69 4.74 71.97
C ALA A 369 -29.27 4.53 73.39
N PRO A 370 -29.45 5.59 74.20
CA PRO A 370 -29.94 5.47 75.57
C PRO A 370 -31.46 5.25 75.62
N PRO A 371 -32.01 4.65 76.68
CA PRO A 371 -33.43 4.33 76.76
C PRO A 371 -34.26 5.57 77.11
N ALA A 372 -35.39 5.72 76.41
CA ALA A 372 -36.41 6.71 76.72
C ALA A 372 -37.17 6.31 78.00
N ALA A 373 -37.23 7.23 78.96
CA ALA A 373 -38.06 7.13 80.15
C ALA A 373 -39.54 7.11 79.76
N ARG A 374 -40.27 6.07 80.18
CA ARG A 374 -41.72 5.97 80.07
C ARG A 374 -42.34 6.30 81.41
N ILE A 375 -42.91 7.51 81.51
CA ILE A 375 -43.84 7.91 82.58
C ILE A 375 -45.20 7.33 82.23
N SER A 376 -45.86 6.64 83.17
CA SER A 376 -47.32 6.59 83.28
C SER A 376 -47.75 6.12 84.68
N ARG A 377 -48.46 7.03 85.35
CA ARG A 377 -49.46 6.92 86.43
C ARG A 377 -49.18 6.08 87.67
#